data_AF-A0A9X1MVN0-F1
#
_entry.id   AF-A0A9X1MVN0-F1
#
_cell.length_a   1.000
_cell.length_b   1.000
_cell.length_c   1.000
_cell.angle_alpha   90.00
_cell.angle_beta   90.00
_cell.angle_gamma   90.00
#
_symmetry.space_group_name_H-M   'P 1'
#
loop_
_entity.id
_entity.type
_entity.pdbx_description
1 polymer ?
#
loop_
_entity_poly.entity_id
_entity_poly.type
_entity_poly.pdbx_seq_one_letter_code
_entity_poly.pdbx_strand_id
1 'polypeptide(L)'
;MTKKIRAAVVGYGNIGKYAIEALNAADDFEIAGVVRRSTGEPLSELAAYQVVDDIDKLYHVDVAILCSPTRAIKQVAQKILAKGINTVDSFDVHSQIVDLKNTLDPIAKANNAVSVVAAGWDPGSDSIVRALMLAMAPKGITYTNFGPGMSMGHSVAARAIPGVKEALSVTVPMGTGVHRRLVYVELEQGADFATVEKTLKADDYFASDETHVKQVDCVDNLKDMGHGVHLTHKGVSGETQNQLFEYSMRINNPALTSQFLVSAARATTKLNSGAYTVIEVAPIHFLQGETDKLIERLV
;
A
#
# COMPACT_ATOMS: atom_id res chain seq x y z
N MET A 1 -3.75 32.12 -6.36
CA MET A 1 -3.48 30.66 -6.48
C MET A 1 -3.55 30.08 -5.10
N THR A 2 -4.29 28.98 -4.91
CA THR A 2 -4.33 28.24 -3.65
C THR A 2 -2.92 27.75 -3.32
N LYS A 3 -2.51 27.84 -2.05
CA LYS A 3 -1.21 27.33 -1.60
C LYS A 3 -1.18 25.81 -1.83
N LYS A 4 -0.17 25.32 -2.57
CA LYS A 4 0.02 23.88 -2.83
C LYS A 4 0.53 23.15 -1.58
N ILE A 5 0.18 21.88 -1.47
CA ILE A 5 0.68 20.98 -0.42
C ILE A 5 2.07 20.51 -0.83
N ARG A 6 3.07 20.72 0.05
CA ARG A 6 4.46 20.32 -0.18
C ARG A 6 4.70 18.90 0.31
N ALA A 7 4.80 17.95 -0.62
CA ALA A 7 5.01 16.55 -0.32
C ALA A 7 6.46 16.10 -0.53
N ALA A 8 7.02 15.37 0.43
CA ALA A 8 8.29 14.64 0.24
C ALA A 8 8.01 13.15 0.02
N VAL A 9 8.75 12.51 -0.90
CA VAL A 9 8.68 11.05 -1.11
C VAL A 9 9.84 10.40 -0.38
N VAL A 10 9.56 9.51 0.57
CA VAL A 10 10.57 8.85 1.42
C VAL A 10 10.73 7.38 1.03
N GLY A 11 11.79 7.10 0.28
CA GLY A 11 12.05 5.82 -0.37
C GLY A 11 11.66 5.85 -1.85
N TYR A 12 12.54 5.30 -2.70
CA TYR A 12 12.39 5.36 -4.15
C TYR A 12 12.46 3.95 -4.78
N GLY A 13 11.58 3.07 -4.31
CA GLY A 13 11.27 1.79 -4.96
C GLY A 13 10.04 1.91 -5.87
N ASN A 14 9.35 0.80 -6.15
CA ASN A 14 8.15 0.81 -7.01
C ASN A 14 7.10 1.83 -6.55
N ILE A 15 6.68 1.78 -5.28
CA ILE A 15 5.69 2.74 -4.74
C ILE A 15 6.21 4.18 -4.83
N GLY A 16 7.49 4.42 -4.52
CA GLY A 16 8.08 5.77 -4.59
C GLY A 16 8.04 6.37 -6.00
N LYS A 17 8.33 5.56 -7.02
CA LYS A 17 8.24 5.96 -8.43
C LYS A 17 6.82 6.38 -8.81
N TYR A 18 5.84 5.53 -8.54
CA TYR A 18 4.44 5.84 -8.84
C TYR A 18 3.87 6.97 -7.96
N ALA A 19 4.42 7.21 -6.77
CA ALA A 19 4.06 8.36 -5.94
C ALA A 19 4.49 9.68 -6.57
N ILE A 20 5.67 9.74 -7.19
CA ILE A 20 6.09 10.91 -7.98
C ILE A 20 5.16 11.14 -9.16
N GLU A 21 4.79 10.09 -9.89
CA GLU A 21 3.83 10.19 -11.01
C GLU A 21 2.47 10.73 -10.54
N ALA A 22 1.93 10.19 -9.45
CA ALA A 22 0.66 10.64 -8.88
C ALA A 22 0.73 12.08 -8.34
N LEU A 23 1.85 12.50 -7.74
CA LEU A 23 2.06 13.88 -7.28
C LEU A 23 2.15 14.86 -8.46
N ASN A 24 2.83 14.49 -9.55
CA ASN A 24 2.91 15.33 -10.74
C ASN A 24 1.56 15.51 -11.44
N ALA A 25 0.68 14.50 -11.34
CA ALA A 25 -0.68 14.56 -11.87
C ALA A 25 -1.66 15.34 -10.97
N ALA A 26 -1.28 15.69 -9.74
CA ALA A 26 -2.14 16.38 -8.78
C ALA A 26 -1.86 17.89 -8.77
N ASP A 27 -2.82 18.69 -9.24
CA ASP A 27 -2.64 20.15 -9.38
C ASP A 27 -2.44 20.89 -8.04
N ASP A 28 -2.92 20.30 -6.93
CA ASP A 28 -2.84 20.86 -5.58
C ASP A 28 -1.58 20.47 -4.79
N PHE A 29 -0.68 19.70 -5.40
CA PHE A 29 0.61 19.32 -4.81
C PHE A 29 1.80 19.97 -5.51
N GLU A 30 2.90 20.05 -4.77
CA GLU A 30 4.25 20.21 -5.29
C GLU A 30 5.21 19.26 -4.56
N ILE A 31 6.21 18.75 -5.29
CA ILE A 31 7.20 17.81 -4.73
C ILE A 31 8.31 18.62 -4.07
N ALA A 32 8.41 18.52 -2.74
CA ALA A 32 9.47 19.16 -1.96
C ALA A 32 10.83 18.49 -2.19
N GLY A 33 10.85 17.18 -2.43
CA GLY A 33 12.05 16.40 -2.73
C GLY A 33 11.86 14.91 -2.49
N VAL A 34 12.91 14.15 -2.78
CA VAL A 34 12.97 12.70 -2.59
C VAL A 34 14.02 12.36 -1.54
N VAL A 35 13.61 11.68 -0.48
CA VAL A 35 14.50 11.19 0.56
C VAL A 35 14.86 9.74 0.25
N ARG A 36 16.13 9.49 -0.06
CA ARG A 36 16.66 8.17 -0.44
C ARG A 36 18.02 7.98 0.20
N ARG A 37 18.28 6.79 0.78
CA ARG A 37 19.64 6.43 1.21
C ARG A 37 20.58 6.52 0.02
N SER A 38 21.73 7.16 0.18
CA SER A 38 22.70 7.30 -0.91
C SER A 38 23.21 5.92 -1.32
N THR A 39 22.69 5.41 -2.43
CA THR A 39 23.12 4.16 -3.04
C THR A 39 23.43 4.44 -4.51
N GLY A 40 24.71 4.67 -4.77
CA GLY A 40 25.26 4.79 -6.13
C GLY A 40 25.08 6.15 -6.78
N GLU A 41 25.10 6.14 -8.11
CA GLU A 41 25.05 7.34 -8.95
C GLU A 41 23.67 8.03 -8.92
N PRO A 42 23.62 9.35 -9.17
CA PRO A 42 22.38 10.08 -9.34
C PRO A 42 21.49 9.44 -10.41
N LEU A 43 20.22 9.18 -10.08
CA LEU A 43 19.25 8.65 -11.04
C LEU A 43 18.78 9.79 -11.95
N SER A 44 18.96 9.64 -13.25
CA SER A 44 18.58 10.65 -14.25
C SER A 44 17.09 11.02 -14.21
N GLU A 45 16.22 10.05 -13.93
CA GLU A 45 14.78 10.26 -13.76
C GLU A 45 14.41 11.13 -12.55
N LEU A 46 15.34 11.34 -11.60
CA LEU A 46 15.16 12.22 -10.45
C LEU A 46 15.82 13.59 -10.62
N ALA A 47 16.44 13.89 -11.77
CA ALA A 47 17.20 15.13 -11.98
C ALA A 47 16.37 16.41 -11.77
N ALA A 48 15.04 16.32 -11.91
CA ALA A 48 14.11 17.43 -11.69
C ALA A 48 13.81 17.71 -10.20
N TYR A 49 14.21 16.83 -9.28
CA TYR A 49 13.87 16.92 -7.86
C TYR A 49 15.11 17.04 -6.99
N GLN A 50 14.97 17.72 -5.85
CA GLN A 50 16.00 17.69 -4.83
C GLN A 50 16.04 16.29 -4.19
N VAL A 51 17.14 15.56 -4.38
CA VAL A 51 17.36 14.24 -3.77
C VAL A 51 18.29 14.36 -2.58
N VAL A 52 17.86 13.88 -1.42
CA VAL A 52 18.58 13.98 -0.15
C VAL A 52 18.55 12.65 0.60
N ASP A 53 19.44 12.48 1.57
CA ASP A 53 19.50 11.32 2.46
C ASP A 53 18.68 11.51 3.75
N ASP A 54 18.36 12.75 4.11
CA ASP A 54 17.58 13.13 5.28
C ASP A 54 16.55 14.22 4.92
N ILE A 55 15.34 14.09 5.46
CA ILE A 55 14.24 15.03 5.23
C ILE A 55 14.54 16.44 5.72
N ASP A 56 15.43 16.60 6.71
CA ASP A 56 15.85 17.91 7.24
C ASP A 56 16.56 18.79 6.21
N LYS A 57 17.04 18.19 5.12
CA LYS A 57 17.68 18.90 4.00
C LYS A 57 16.67 19.45 3.00
N LEU A 58 15.38 19.13 3.15
CA LEU A 58 14.29 19.68 2.34
C LEU A 58 13.67 20.90 3.01
N TYR A 59 13.37 21.93 2.22
CA TYR A 59 12.74 23.14 2.72
C TYR A 59 11.21 23.00 2.76
N HIS A 60 10.61 23.25 3.93
CA HIS A 60 9.16 23.24 4.20
C HIS A 60 8.42 22.03 3.61
N VAL A 61 8.38 20.93 4.34
CA VAL A 61 7.59 19.75 3.97
C VAL A 61 6.31 19.74 4.80
N ASP A 62 5.14 19.75 4.15
CA ASP A 62 3.84 19.65 4.83
C ASP A 62 3.54 18.17 5.17
N VAL A 63 3.87 17.26 4.25
CA VAL A 63 3.59 15.82 4.39
C VAL A 63 4.67 14.95 3.75
N ALA A 64 5.04 13.85 4.41
CA ALA A 64 5.95 12.84 3.90
C ALA A 64 5.18 11.57 3.51
N ILE A 65 5.30 11.18 2.24
CA ILE A 65 4.76 9.93 1.71
C ILE A 65 5.82 8.83 1.90
N LEU A 66 5.56 7.90 2.81
CA LEU A 66 6.52 6.88 3.23
C LEU A 66 6.39 5.65 2.34
N CYS A 67 7.20 5.61 1.29
CA CYS A 67 7.31 4.50 0.34
C CYS A 67 8.40 3.48 0.73
N SER A 68 8.70 3.41 2.03
CA SER A 68 9.71 2.51 2.59
C SER A 68 9.14 1.12 2.85
N PRO A 69 9.97 0.06 2.94
CA PRO A 69 9.48 -1.27 3.30
C PRO A 69 8.73 -1.26 4.63
N THR A 70 7.65 -2.04 4.74
CA THR A 70 6.75 -2.13 5.91
C THR A 70 7.48 -2.15 7.26
N ARG A 71 8.56 -2.96 7.38
CA ARG A 71 9.38 -3.07 8.60
C ARG A 71 10.06 -1.76 9.04
N ALA A 72 10.27 -0.82 8.14
CA ALA A 72 10.93 0.46 8.41
C ALA A 72 9.94 1.58 8.73
N ILE A 73 8.66 1.42 8.38
CA ILE A 73 7.63 2.48 8.48
C ILE A 73 7.55 3.03 9.91
N LYS A 74 7.46 2.16 10.92
CA LYS A 74 7.38 2.58 12.33
C LYS A 74 8.49 3.57 12.70
N GLN A 75 9.75 3.19 12.48
CA GLN A 75 10.89 4.02 12.85
C GLN A 75 10.95 5.32 12.04
N VAL A 76 10.66 5.26 10.74
CA VAL A 76 10.71 6.43 9.84
C VAL A 76 9.61 7.42 10.19
N ALA A 77 8.36 6.95 10.38
CA ALA A 77 7.23 7.78 10.74
C ALA A 77 7.46 8.49 12.08
N GLN A 78 7.94 7.78 13.11
CA GLN A 78 8.25 8.38 14.41
C GLN A 78 9.22 9.56 14.31
N LYS A 79 10.29 9.42 13.51
CA LYS A 79 11.29 10.48 13.33
C LYS A 79 10.73 11.71 12.60
N ILE A 80 9.85 11.50 11.62
CA ILE A 80 9.28 12.57 10.82
C ILE A 80 8.17 13.30 11.58
N LEU A 81 7.29 12.55 12.26
CA LEU A 81 6.24 13.12 13.10
C LEU A 81 6.83 13.97 14.24
N ALA A 82 7.96 13.56 14.82
CA ALA A 82 8.67 14.33 15.84
C ALA A 82 9.19 15.70 15.35
N LYS A 83 9.12 15.97 14.04
CA LYS A 83 9.47 17.26 13.42
C LYS A 83 8.25 18.11 13.08
N GLY A 84 7.04 17.63 13.41
CA GLY A 84 5.78 18.29 13.07
C GLY A 84 5.35 18.11 11.60
N ILE A 85 5.96 17.16 10.88
CA ILE A 85 5.64 16.87 9.49
C ILE A 85 4.61 15.74 9.44
N ASN A 86 3.53 15.90 8.68
CA ASN A 86 2.53 14.85 8.52
C ASN A 86 3.13 13.62 7.81
N THR A 87 2.60 12.43 8.07
CA THR A 87 3.04 11.20 7.41
C THR A 87 1.89 10.41 6.83
N VAL A 88 2.12 9.78 5.69
CA VAL A 88 1.24 8.74 5.15
C VAL A 88 2.05 7.53 4.72
N ASP A 89 1.54 6.33 4.96
CA ASP A 89 2.22 5.08 4.62
C ASP A 89 1.26 4.02 4.11
N SER A 90 1.81 2.99 3.47
CA SER A 90 1.08 1.82 3.01
C SER A 90 1.46 0.57 3.83
N PHE A 91 1.60 0.71 5.15
CA PHE A 91 1.90 -0.42 6.03
C PHE A 91 0.83 -1.52 5.89
N ASP A 92 1.26 -2.73 5.56
CA ASP A 92 0.39 -3.80 5.05
C ASP A 92 0.25 -5.03 5.98
N VAL A 93 0.87 -5.01 7.16
CA VAL A 93 0.72 -6.10 8.15
C VAL A 93 -0.54 -5.86 8.97
N HIS A 94 -1.67 -6.39 8.50
CA HIS A 94 -3.00 -6.19 9.09
C HIS A 94 -3.06 -6.39 10.60
N SER A 95 -2.39 -7.42 11.13
CA SER A 95 -2.38 -7.75 12.57
C SER A 95 -1.66 -6.72 13.44
N GLN A 96 -0.85 -5.83 12.84
CA GLN A 96 -0.03 -4.84 13.55
C GLN A 96 -0.46 -3.39 13.28
N ILE A 97 -1.50 -3.15 12.47
CA ILE A 97 -1.96 -1.80 12.12
C ILE A 97 -2.36 -1.01 13.37
N VAL A 98 -3.09 -1.63 14.30
CA VAL A 98 -3.53 -0.98 15.54
C VAL A 98 -2.32 -0.61 16.42
N ASP A 99 -1.35 -1.51 16.55
CA ASP A 99 -0.13 -1.26 17.33
C ASP A 99 0.71 -0.13 16.72
N LEU A 100 0.82 -0.09 15.38
CA LEU A 100 1.49 1.00 14.68
C LEU A 100 0.77 2.32 14.95
N LYS A 101 -0.54 2.39 14.71
CA LYS A 101 -1.37 3.58 14.95
C LYS A 101 -1.21 4.08 16.39
N ASN A 102 -1.39 3.20 17.38
CA ASN A 102 -1.28 3.55 18.80
C ASN A 102 0.13 4.00 19.18
N THR A 103 1.17 3.49 18.51
CA THR A 103 2.54 3.97 18.73
C THR A 103 2.76 5.37 18.16
N LEU A 104 2.18 5.68 17.00
CA LEU A 104 2.39 6.96 16.32
C LEU A 104 1.50 8.09 16.87
N ASP A 105 0.30 7.77 17.35
CA ASP A 105 -0.69 8.73 17.85
C ASP A 105 -0.15 9.74 18.88
N PRO A 106 0.50 9.33 20.00
CA PRO A 106 1.02 10.28 20.98
C PRO A 106 2.11 11.18 20.41
N ILE A 107 2.93 10.69 19.47
CA ILE A 107 3.99 11.46 18.84
C ILE A 107 3.39 12.50 17.88
N ALA A 108 2.42 12.09 17.07
CA ALA A 108 1.70 12.96 16.16
C ALA A 108 1.02 14.11 16.92
N LYS A 109 0.30 13.80 18.01
CA LYS A 109 -0.34 14.80 18.88
C LYS A 109 0.66 15.75 19.53
N ALA A 110 1.75 15.23 20.11
CA ALA A 110 2.75 16.05 20.80
C ALA A 110 3.46 17.06 19.88
N ASN A 111 3.49 16.79 18.57
CA ASN A 111 4.19 17.61 17.58
C ASN A 111 3.23 18.31 16.60
N ASN A 112 1.93 18.33 16.88
CA ASN A 112 0.90 18.94 16.04
C ASN A 112 0.93 18.42 14.57
N ALA A 113 1.16 17.12 14.40
CA ALA A 113 1.22 16.43 13.12
C ALA A 113 0.13 15.37 13.01
N VAL A 114 -0.10 14.91 11.78
CA VAL A 114 -1.07 13.87 11.43
C VAL A 114 -0.36 12.69 10.79
N SER A 115 -0.71 11.47 11.20
CA SER A 115 -0.28 10.23 10.53
C SER A 115 -1.49 9.49 9.98
N VAL A 116 -1.56 9.21 8.68
CA VAL A 116 -2.53 8.26 8.12
C VAL A 116 -1.80 6.97 7.75
N VAL A 117 -2.03 5.92 8.53
CA VAL A 117 -1.35 4.63 8.37
C VAL A 117 -2.16 3.69 7.48
N ALA A 118 -1.48 2.75 6.83
CA ALA A 118 -2.10 1.67 6.06
C ALA A 118 -3.03 2.16 4.94
N ALA A 119 -2.57 3.16 4.17
CA ALA A 119 -3.28 3.82 3.08
C ALA A 119 -2.84 3.34 1.69
N GLY A 120 -2.94 2.03 1.44
CA GLY A 120 -2.82 1.43 0.11
C GLY A 120 -4.18 1.15 -0.52
N TRP A 121 -4.30 0.05 -1.27
CA TRP A 121 -5.61 -0.46 -1.68
C TRP A 121 -6.13 -1.50 -0.69
N ASP A 122 -5.30 -2.47 -0.27
CA ASP A 122 -5.58 -3.33 0.89
C ASP A 122 -4.29 -3.61 1.69
N PRO A 123 -4.19 -3.18 2.96
CA PRO A 123 -5.13 -2.32 3.67
C PRO A 123 -5.23 -0.93 3.03
N GLY A 124 -6.43 -0.34 3.06
CA GLY A 124 -6.66 0.98 2.47
C GLY A 124 -8.08 1.15 1.95
N SER A 125 -8.23 1.48 0.66
CA SER A 125 -9.54 1.67 0.02
C SER A 125 -10.49 0.48 0.23
N ASP A 126 -9.99 -0.75 0.20
CA ASP A 126 -10.78 -1.96 0.44
C ASP A 126 -11.29 -2.03 1.88
N SER A 127 -10.52 -1.51 2.84
CA SER A 127 -10.96 -1.39 4.24
C SER A 127 -12.14 -0.42 4.37
N ILE A 128 -12.14 0.68 3.62
CA ILE A 128 -13.29 1.62 3.57
C ILE A 128 -14.52 0.91 3.02
N VAL A 129 -14.38 0.16 1.92
CA VAL A 129 -15.48 -0.60 1.32
C VAL A 129 -16.00 -1.67 2.28
N ARG A 130 -15.14 -2.43 2.95
CA ARG A 130 -15.54 -3.42 3.97
C ARG A 130 -16.28 -2.76 5.13
N ALA A 131 -15.81 -1.61 5.60
CA ALA A 131 -16.47 -0.85 6.65
C ALA A 131 -17.87 -0.40 6.20
N LEU A 132 -18.01 0.09 4.97
CA LEU A 132 -19.29 0.49 4.39
C LEU A 132 -20.25 -0.70 4.25
N MET A 133 -19.78 -1.85 3.76
CA MET A 133 -20.57 -3.07 3.66
C MET A 133 -21.12 -3.49 5.03
N LEU A 134 -20.28 -3.48 6.08
CA LEU A 134 -20.70 -3.80 7.45
C LEU A 134 -21.66 -2.75 8.04
N ALA A 135 -21.50 -1.47 7.68
CA ALA A 135 -22.45 -0.44 8.11
C ALA A 135 -23.85 -0.66 7.50
N MET A 136 -23.93 -1.11 6.24
CA MET A 136 -25.19 -1.39 5.56
C MET A 136 -25.83 -2.72 6.00
N ALA A 137 -25.02 -3.76 6.24
CA ALA A 137 -25.47 -5.08 6.69
C ALA A 137 -24.56 -5.62 7.82
N PRO A 138 -24.87 -5.30 9.09
CA PRO A 138 -23.97 -5.59 10.22
C PRO A 138 -23.88 -7.07 10.60
N LYS A 139 -24.83 -7.91 10.16
CA LYS A 139 -24.75 -9.38 10.30
C LYS A 139 -24.42 -9.97 8.94
N GLY A 140 -23.48 -10.90 8.88
CA GLY A 140 -23.14 -11.55 7.62
C GLY A 140 -21.69 -12.04 7.57
N ILE A 141 -21.25 -12.42 6.38
CA ILE A 141 -19.88 -12.82 6.11
C ILE A 141 -19.36 -11.98 4.93
N THR A 142 -18.16 -11.43 5.11
CA THR A 142 -17.40 -10.78 4.04
C THR A 142 -16.26 -11.69 3.62
N TYR A 143 -16.12 -11.92 2.32
CA TYR A 143 -14.97 -12.59 1.72
C TYR A 143 -14.16 -11.60 0.90
N THR A 144 -12.83 -11.67 1.04
CA THR A 144 -11.87 -10.88 0.27
C THR A 144 -11.07 -11.81 -0.64
N ASN A 145 -11.33 -11.75 -1.93
CA ASN A 145 -10.65 -12.60 -2.91
C ASN A 145 -9.62 -11.75 -3.68
N PHE A 146 -8.35 -12.12 -3.63
CA PHE A 146 -7.26 -11.33 -4.17
C PHE A 146 -6.75 -11.93 -5.48
N GLY A 147 -6.37 -11.06 -6.40
CA GLY A 147 -5.77 -11.43 -7.67
C GLY A 147 -6.79 -11.81 -8.77
N PRO A 148 -6.33 -12.41 -9.87
CA PRO A 148 -4.95 -12.79 -10.15
C PRO A 148 -3.99 -11.60 -10.08
N GLY A 149 -2.84 -11.76 -9.41
CA GLY A 149 -1.86 -10.68 -9.33
C GLY A 149 -0.59 -11.02 -8.58
N MET A 150 0.48 -10.28 -8.87
CA MET A 150 1.78 -10.45 -8.22
C MET A 150 1.72 -10.09 -6.74
N SER A 151 2.09 -11.04 -5.87
CA SER A 151 2.31 -10.81 -4.46
C SER A 151 3.76 -10.42 -4.20
N MET A 152 4.01 -9.16 -3.87
CA MET A 152 5.36 -8.66 -3.62
C MET A 152 6.03 -9.38 -2.45
N GLY A 153 5.33 -9.56 -1.33
CA GLY A 153 5.86 -10.26 -0.14
C GLY A 153 6.20 -11.72 -0.42
N HIS A 154 5.30 -12.45 -1.10
CA HIS A 154 5.55 -13.86 -1.42
C HIS A 154 6.65 -14.02 -2.48
N SER A 155 6.77 -13.09 -3.43
CA SER A 155 7.88 -13.11 -4.40
C SER A 155 9.24 -12.91 -3.71
N VAL A 156 9.30 -12.04 -2.69
CA VAL A 156 10.49 -11.86 -1.86
C VAL A 156 10.80 -13.11 -1.04
N ALA A 157 9.79 -13.74 -0.43
CA ALA A 157 9.96 -14.99 0.32
C ALA A 157 10.47 -16.12 -0.57
N ALA A 158 9.85 -16.31 -1.75
CA ALA A 158 10.28 -17.32 -2.71
C ALA A 158 11.72 -17.10 -3.20
N ARG A 159 12.13 -15.85 -3.43
CA ARG A 159 13.50 -15.52 -3.81
C ARG A 159 14.52 -15.75 -2.68
N ALA A 160 14.08 -15.70 -1.43
CA ALA A 160 14.96 -15.97 -0.29
C ALA A 160 15.29 -17.47 -0.12
N ILE A 161 14.61 -18.37 -0.84
CA ILE A 161 14.90 -19.80 -0.83
C ILE A 161 16.26 -20.06 -1.49
N PRO A 162 17.18 -20.81 -0.83
CA PRO A 162 18.47 -21.14 -1.41
C PRO A 162 18.37 -21.82 -2.78
N GLY A 163 19.19 -21.38 -3.74
CA GLY A 163 19.17 -21.89 -5.12
C GLY A 163 18.17 -21.19 -6.04
N VAL A 164 17.39 -20.22 -5.54
CA VAL A 164 16.53 -19.37 -6.36
C VAL A 164 17.25 -18.08 -6.71
N LYS A 165 17.44 -17.84 -8.01
CA LYS A 165 18.03 -16.60 -8.54
C LYS A 165 17.01 -15.46 -8.53
N GLU A 166 15.82 -15.71 -9.05
CA GLU A 166 14.69 -14.76 -9.06
C GLU A 166 13.37 -15.53 -8.92
N ALA A 167 12.33 -14.87 -8.40
CA ALA A 167 11.02 -15.48 -8.22
C ALA A 167 9.87 -14.49 -8.43
N LEU A 168 8.75 -15.03 -8.91
CA LEU A 168 7.46 -14.37 -9.00
C LEU A 168 6.40 -15.26 -8.37
N SER A 169 5.71 -14.74 -7.36
CA SER A 169 4.53 -15.40 -6.79
C SER A 169 3.26 -14.66 -7.19
N VAL A 170 2.34 -15.37 -7.84
CA VAL A 170 1.02 -14.89 -8.24
C VAL A 170 -0.03 -15.46 -7.31
N THR A 171 -0.84 -14.58 -6.72
CA THR A 171 -2.01 -14.96 -5.92
C THR A 171 -3.20 -15.13 -6.86
N VAL A 172 -3.88 -16.27 -6.78
CA VAL A 172 -5.06 -16.58 -7.60
C VAL A 172 -6.24 -16.86 -6.66
N PRO A 173 -7.38 -16.17 -6.83
CA PRO A 173 -8.53 -16.38 -5.96
C PRO A 173 -9.25 -17.70 -6.30
N MET A 174 -9.55 -18.49 -5.28
CA MET A 174 -10.38 -19.71 -5.38
C MET A 174 -11.81 -19.48 -4.86
N GLY A 175 -12.10 -18.27 -4.36
CA GLY A 175 -13.37 -17.90 -3.76
C GLY A 175 -13.36 -18.04 -2.24
N THR A 176 -14.33 -17.42 -1.57
CA THR A 176 -14.51 -17.47 -0.10
C THR A 176 -13.26 -17.09 0.71
N GLY A 177 -12.39 -16.24 0.17
CA GLY A 177 -11.14 -15.83 0.83
C GLY A 177 -10.03 -16.87 0.81
N VAL A 178 -10.20 -17.95 0.04
CA VAL A 178 -9.17 -18.96 -0.21
C VAL A 178 -8.40 -18.61 -1.47
N HIS A 179 -7.08 -18.78 -1.44
CA HIS A 179 -6.21 -18.48 -2.56
C HIS A 179 -5.30 -19.66 -2.89
N ARG A 180 -4.90 -19.72 -4.16
CA ARG A 180 -3.83 -20.56 -4.66
C ARG A 180 -2.63 -19.67 -4.98
N ARG A 181 -1.43 -20.20 -4.81
CA ARG A 181 -0.17 -19.55 -5.22
C ARG A 181 0.38 -20.24 -6.46
N LEU A 182 0.63 -19.47 -7.51
CA LEU A 182 1.43 -19.90 -8.65
C LEU A 182 2.80 -19.24 -8.54
N VAL A 183 3.84 -20.04 -8.30
CA VAL A 183 5.19 -19.55 -8.05
C VAL A 183 6.10 -19.95 -9.20
N TYR A 184 6.69 -18.95 -9.85
CA TYR A 184 7.63 -19.12 -10.94
C TYR A 184 9.03 -18.79 -10.43
N VAL A 185 9.97 -19.71 -10.59
CA VAL A 185 11.34 -19.57 -10.09
C VAL A 185 12.34 -19.70 -11.24
N GLU A 186 13.30 -18.79 -11.26
CA GLU A 186 14.54 -18.93 -12.02
C GLU A 186 15.60 -19.43 -11.05
N LEU A 187 16.30 -20.50 -11.40
CA LEU A 187 17.25 -21.15 -10.51
C LEU A 187 18.67 -20.63 -10.72
N GLU A 188 19.47 -20.66 -9.65
CA GLU A 188 20.91 -20.52 -9.74
C GLU A 188 21.53 -21.72 -10.47
N GLN A 189 22.69 -21.51 -11.09
CA GLN A 189 23.38 -22.57 -11.81
C GLN A 189 23.73 -23.73 -10.86
N GLY A 190 23.24 -24.93 -11.18
CA GLY A 190 23.50 -26.15 -10.40
C GLY A 190 22.52 -26.40 -9.24
N ALA A 191 21.52 -25.54 -9.03
CA ALA A 191 20.47 -25.79 -8.06
C ALA A 191 19.51 -26.90 -8.53
N ASP A 192 19.07 -27.76 -7.59
CA ASP A 192 18.10 -28.82 -7.85
C ASP A 192 16.67 -28.30 -7.65
N PHE A 193 15.86 -28.36 -8.72
CA PHE A 193 14.48 -27.88 -8.69
C PHE A 193 13.62 -28.60 -7.66
N ALA A 194 13.77 -29.92 -7.50
CA ALA A 194 12.93 -30.69 -6.57
C ALA A 194 13.16 -30.26 -5.11
N THR A 195 14.42 -29.98 -4.75
CA THR A 195 14.80 -29.44 -3.44
C THR A 195 14.23 -28.03 -3.23
N VAL A 196 14.34 -27.15 -4.24
CA VAL A 196 13.76 -25.80 -4.18
C VAL A 196 12.25 -25.86 -4.02
N GLU A 197 11.54 -26.65 -4.84
CA GLU A 197 10.09 -26.79 -4.78
C GLU A 197 9.63 -27.29 -3.40
N LYS A 198 10.29 -28.32 -2.86
CA LYS A 198 9.96 -28.88 -1.55
C LYS A 198 10.18 -27.86 -0.43
N THR A 199 11.32 -27.17 -0.45
CA THR A 199 11.64 -26.15 0.55
C THR A 199 10.64 -25.00 0.51
N LEU A 200 10.31 -24.53 -0.71
CA LEU A 200 9.36 -23.44 -0.91
C LEU A 200 7.96 -23.81 -0.42
N LYS A 201 7.45 -24.99 -0.75
CA LYS A 201 6.14 -25.46 -0.28
C LYS A 201 6.05 -25.67 1.23
N ALA A 202 7.19 -25.86 1.91
CA ALA A 202 7.26 -26.02 3.35
C ALA A 202 7.44 -24.70 4.11
N ASP A 203 7.76 -23.59 3.41
CA ASP A 203 7.90 -22.27 4.01
C ASP A 203 6.54 -21.74 4.49
N ASP A 204 6.55 -21.05 5.62
CA ASP A 204 5.34 -20.54 6.28
C ASP A 204 4.50 -19.62 5.36
N TYR A 205 5.11 -18.95 4.38
CA TYR A 205 4.39 -18.14 3.38
C TYR A 205 3.55 -18.96 2.40
N PHE A 206 3.84 -20.25 2.23
CA PHE A 206 3.22 -21.09 1.19
C PHE A 206 2.53 -22.33 1.75
N ALA A 207 2.96 -22.83 2.91
CA ALA A 207 2.49 -24.09 3.48
C ALA A 207 0.98 -24.12 3.79
N SER A 208 0.37 -22.94 3.99
CA SER A 208 -1.07 -22.81 4.27
C SER A 208 -1.93 -22.73 3.01
N ASP A 209 -1.34 -22.50 1.84
CA ASP A 209 -2.03 -22.28 0.58
C ASP A 209 -1.76 -23.41 -0.41
N GLU A 210 -2.71 -23.69 -1.30
CA GLU A 210 -2.44 -24.56 -2.46
C GLU A 210 -1.35 -23.90 -3.32
N THR A 211 -0.16 -24.49 -3.38
CA THR A 211 1.01 -23.88 -4.03
C THR A 211 1.53 -24.74 -5.18
N HIS A 212 1.67 -24.14 -6.36
CA HIS A 212 2.26 -24.75 -7.55
C HIS A 212 3.56 -24.03 -7.90
N VAL A 213 4.66 -24.77 -8.03
CA VAL A 213 5.98 -24.20 -8.37
C VAL A 213 6.34 -24.60 -9.80
N LYS A 214 6.83 -23.65 -10.59
CA LYS A 214 7.31 -23.89 -11.96
C LYS A 214 8.68 -23.24 -12.15
N GLN A 215 9.63 -24.01 -12.65
CA GLN A 215 10.89 -23.46 -13.13
C GLN A 215 10.65 -22.75 -14.47
N VAL A 216 11.27 -21.58 -14.64
CA VAL A 216 11.24 -20.81 -15.88
C VAL A 216 12.63 -20.29 -16.23
N ASP A 217 12.87 -20.02 -17.51
CA ASP A 217 14.16 -19.52 -17.98
C ASP A 217 14.44 -18.09 -17.52
N CYS A 218 13.39 -17.25 -17.49
CA CYS A 218 13.48 -15.86 -17.08
C CYS A 218 12.17 -15.39 -16.47
N VAL A 219 12.21 -15.03 -15.19
CA VAL A 219 11.01 -14.55 -14.46
C VAL A 219 10.50 -13.21 -15.02
N ASP A 220 11.38 -12.35 -15.55
CA ASP A 220 11.00 -11.04 -16.08
C ASP A 220 9.99 -11.11 -17.22
N ASN A 221 10.00 -12.18 -18.01
CA ASN A 221 9.03 -12.40 -19.09
C ASN A 221 7.59 -12.61 -18.59
N LEU A 222 7.42 -12.89 -17.30
CA LEU A 222 6.12 -13.14 -16.66
C LEU A 222 5.70 -12.01 -15.72
N LYS A 223 6.55 -10.99 -15.50
CA LYS A 223 6.27 -9.90 -14.56
C LYS A 223 5.14 -9.03 -15.09
N ASP A 224 4.00 -9.10 -14.41
CA ASP A 224 2.88 -8.17 -14.54
C ASP A 224 2.56 -7.59 -13.16
N MET A 225 2.45 -6.26 -13.09
CA MET A 225 2.05 -5.54 -11.87
C MET A 225 0.53 -5.44 -11.73
N GLY A 226 -0.21 -6.05 -12.65
CA GLY A 226 -1.62 -6.33 -12.54
C GLY A 226 -1.97 -7.02 -11.23
N HIS A 227 -3.01 -6.51 -10.58
CA HIS A 227 -3.61 -7.11 -9.39
C HIS A 227 -5.09 -6.75 -9.35
N GLY A 228 -5.82 -7.40 -8.46
CA GLY A 228 -7.20 -7.06 -8.21
C GLY A 228 -7.71 -7.57 -6.87
N VAL A 229 -8.95 -7.23 -6.63
CA VAL A 229 -9.76 -7.76 -5.54
C VAL A 229 -11.17 -8.04 -6.06
N HIS A 230 -11.83 -9.01 -5.45
CA HIS A 230 -13.26 -9.20 -5.49
C HIS A 230 -13.76 -9.40 -4.05
N LEU A 231 -14.33 -8.34 -3.47
CA LEU A 231 -14.99 -8.34 -2.17
C LEU A 231 -16.45 -8.76 -2.36
N THR A 232 -16.92 -9.68 -1.55
CA THR A 232 -18.33 -10.06 -1.49
C THR A 232 -18.80 -10.02 -0.04
N HIS A 233 -19.95 -9.43 0.22
CA HIS A 233 -20.60 -9.46 1.51
C HIS A 233 -22.04 -9.98 1.36
N LYS A 234 -22.38 -11.03 2.12
CA LYS A 234 -23.75 -11.52 2.25
C LYS A 234 -24.21 -11.35 3.68
N GLY A 235 -25.28 -10.59 3.87
CA GLY A 235 -25.71 -10.18 5.21
C GLY A 235 -27.17 -9.82 5.37
N VAL A 236 -27.44 -9.08 6.44
CA VAL A 236 -28.77 -8.70 6.93
C VAL A 236 -28.77 -7.20 7.25
N SER A 237 -29.73 -6.46 6.69
CA SER A 237 -30.02 -5.09 7.10
C SER A 237 -31.21 -5.10 8.07
N GLY A 238 -31.00 -4.67 9.31
CA GLY A 238 -31.99 -4.82 10.38
C GLY A 238 -32.33 -6.29 10.63
N GLU A 239 -33.54 -6.69 10.22
CA GLU A 239 -34.03 -8.07 10.30
C GLU A 239 -34.11 -8.77 8.93
N THR A 240 -34.01 -8.01 7.84
CA THR A 240 -34.24 -8.48 6.48
C THR A 240 -32.97 -9.14 5.91
N GLN A 241 -33.08 -10.44 5.67
CA GLN A 241 -31.99 -11.28 5.15
C GLN A 241 -31.65 -10.97 3.68
N ASN A 242 -30.57 -11.58 3.17
CA ASN A 242 -30.20 -11.63 1.75
C ASN A 242 -29.76 -10.30 1.14
N GLN A 243 -29.02 -9.48 1.90
CA GLN A 243 -28.29 -8.35 1.34
C GLN A 243 -27.00 -8.87 0.70
N LEU A 244 -26.79 -8.60 -0.59
CA LEU A 244 -25.65 -9.05 -1.35
C LEU A 244 -24.91 -7.82 -1.90
N PHE A 245 -23.67 -7.61 -1.46
CA PHE A 245 -22.82 -6.53 -1.93
C PHE A 245 -21.56 -7.10 -2.56
N GLU A 246 -21.14 -6.50 -3.66
CA GLU A 246 -19.92 -6.88 -4.36
C GLU A 246 -19.12 -5.63 -4.73
N TYR A 247 -17.79 -5.74 -4.65
CA TYR A 247 -16.86 -4.70 -5.09
C TYR A 247 -15.66 -5.34 -5.75
N SER A 248 -15.23 -4.82 -6.90
CA SER A 248 -14.13 -5.41 -7.66
C SER A 248 -13.17 -4.36 -8.20
N MET A 249 -11.88 -4.68 -8.19
CA MET A 249 -10.84 -3.90 -8.84
C MET A 249 -9.99 -4.78 -9.75
N ARG A 250 -9.56 -4.21 -10.88
CA ARG A 250 -8.49 -4.73 -11.74
C ARG A 250 -7.58 -3.57 -12.07
N ILE A 251 -6.37 -3.58 -11.52
CA ILE A 251 -5.54 -2.39 -11.37
C ILE A 251 -4.06 -2.73 -11.54
N ASN A 252 -3.24 -1.70 -11.71
CA ASN A 252 -1.80 -1.80 -11.48
C ASN A 252 -1.53 -1.53 -9.99
N ASN A 253 -0.94 -2.51 -9.30
CA ASN A 253 -0.80 -2.52 -7.84
C ASN A 253 -0.03 -1.30 -7.27
N PRO A 254 1.26 -1.09 -7.62
CA PRO A 254 2.00 0.05 -7.09
C PRO A 254 1.43 1.40 -7.54
N ALA A 255 0.84 1.47 -8.74
CA ALA A 255 0.19 2.69 -9.22
C ALA A 255 -1.01 3.10 -8.35
N LEU A 256 -1.96 2.19 -8.12
CA LEU A 256 -3.13 2.47 -7.28
C LEU A 256 -2.72 2.75 -5.82
N THR A 257 -1.79 1.97 -5.27
CA THR A 257 -1.26 2.18 -3.92
C THR A 257 -0.74 3.62 -3.77
N SER A 258 0.05 4.07 -4.74
CA SER A 258 0.66 5.40 -4.71
C SER A 258 -0.35 6.52 -4.91
N GLN A 259 -1.33 6.31 -5.79
CA GLN A 259 -2.43 7.27 -5.96
C GLN A 259 -3.22 7.45 -4.67
N PHE A 260 -3.53 6.37 -3.95
CA PHE A 260 -4.26 6.47 -2.69
C PHE A 260 -3.41 7.06 -1.56
N LEU A 261 -2.09 6.84 -1.55
CA LEU A 261 -1.17 7.54 -0.67
C LEU A 261 -1.21 9.06 -0.88
N VAL A 262 -1.22 9.55 -2.13
CA VAL A 262 -1.36 10.99 -2.43
C VAL A 262 -2.72 11.52 -1.95
N SER A 263 -3.78 10.76 -2.15
CA SER A 263 -5.11 11.11 -1.62
C SER A 263 -5.14 11.16 -0.09
N ALA A 264 -4.49 10.22 0.59
CA ALA A 264 -4.34 10.22 2.04
C ALA A 264 -3.48 11.39 2.51
N ALA A 265 -2.42 11.74 1.78
CA ALA A 265 -1.58 12.89 2.07
C ALA A 265 -2.41 14.18 2.06
N ARG A 266 -3.34 14.33 1.11
CA ARG A 266 -4.30 15.44 1.07
C ARG A 266 -5.18 15.45 2.31
N ALA A 267 -5.69 14.30 2.72
CA ALA A 267 -6.54 14.19 3.90
C ALA A 267 -5.84 14.65 5.19
N THR A 268 -4.51 14.47 5.32
CA THR A 268 -3.77 14.95 6.50
C THR A 268 -3.93 16.44 6.77
N THR A 269 -4.16 17.24 5.73
CA THR A 269 -4.34 18.70 5.85
C THR A 269 -5.71 19.13 6.41
N LYS A 270 -6.64 18.18 6.51
CA LYS A 270 -8.04 18.39 6.94
C LYS A 270 -8.35 17.74 8.30
N LEU A 271 -7.35 17.10 8.92
CA LEU A 271 -7.50 16.33 10.16
C LEU A 271 -6.83 17.07 11.33
N ASN A 272 -7.31 16.81 12.54
CA ASN A 272 -6.62 17.23 13.77
C ASN A 272 -5.39 16.34 14.00
N SER A 273 -4.43 16.81 14.82
CA SER A 273 -3.23 16.05 15.15
C SER A 273 -3.55 14.69 15.77
N GLY A 274 -2.88 13.63 15.29
CA GLY A 274 -3.13 12.25 15.72
C GLY A 274 -2.76 11.22 14.65
N ALA A 275 -2.89 9.94 15.00
CA ALA A 275 -2.74 8.86 14.03
C ALA A 275 -4.10 8.23 13.70
N TYR A 276 -4.33 7.99 12.41
CA TYR A 276 -5.60 7.53 11.84
C TYR A 276 -5.35 6.36 10.90
N THR A 277 -6.27 5.41 10.90
CA THR A 277 -6.47 4.52 9.74
C THR A 277 -7.45 5.17 8.77
N VAL A 278 -7.48 4.70 7.53
CA VAL A 278 -8.32 5.31 6.49
C VAL A 278 -9.83 5.19 6.73
N ILE A 279 -10.28 4.27 7.59
CA ILE A 279 -11.69 4.15 7.98
C ILE A 279 -12.13 5.23 8.98
N GLU A 280 -11.17 5.91 9.62
CA GLU A 280 -11.40 7.02 10.56
C GLU A 280 -11.44 8.38 9.83
N VAL A 281 -11.27 8.38 8.50
CA VAL A 281 -11.17 9.58 7.67
C VAL A 281 -12.38 9.65 6.74
N ALA A 282 -13.07 10.80 6.74
CA ALA A 282 -14.21 11.00 5.87
C ALA A 282 -13.81 10.91 4.38
N PRO A 283 -14.58 10.23 3.51
CA PRO A 283 -14.23 10.03 2.10
C PRO A 283 -13.89 11.33 1.34
N ILE A 284 -14.59 12.42 1.66
CA ILE A 284 -14.38 13.73 1.03
C ILE A 284 -13.00 14.33 1.35
N HIS A 285 -12.33 13.92 2.44
CA HIS A 285 -11.02 14.44 2.79
C HIS A 285 -9.94 14.00 1.80
N PHE A 286 -10.09 12.82 1.19
CA PHE A 286 -9.17 12.27 0.18
C PHE A 286 -9.21 13.02 -1.16
N LEU A 287 -10.29 13.77 -1.42
CA LEU A 287 -10.55 14.42 -2.70
C LEU A 287 -10.00 15.84 -2.77
N GLN A 288 -9.52 16.21 -3.96
CA GLN A 288 -9.19 17.59 -4.31
C GLN A 288 -10.47 18.37 -4.66
N GLY A 289 -10.57 19.59 -4.14
CA GLY A 289 -11.66 20.52 -4.47
C GLY A 289 -12.40 21.02 -3.24
N GLU A 290 -13.24 22.04 -3.48
CA GLU A 290 -14.11 22.63 -2.47
C GLU A 290 -15.27 21.69 -2.11
N THR A 291 -15.62 21.64 -0.83
CA THR A 291 -16.63 20.73 -0.27
C THR A 291 -17.96 20.81 -1.03
N ASP A 292 -18.52 22.00 -1.23
CA ASP A 292 -19.84 22.15 -1.85
C ASP A 292 -19.86 21.67 -3.31
N LYS A 293 -18.78 21.90 -4.06
CA LYS A 293 -18.64 21.43 -5.45
C LYS A 293 -18.50 19.91 -5.53
N LEU A 294 -17.84 19.31 -4.53
CA LEU A 294 -17.74 17.85 -4.45
C LEU A 294 -19.09 17.23 -4.11
N ILE A 295 -19.86 17.86 -3.21
CA ILE A 295 -21.22 17.43 -2.86
C ILE A 295 -22.13 17.53 -4.08
N GLU A 296 -22.17 18.68 -4.75
CA GLU A 296 -22.99 18.90 -5.96
C GLU A 296 -22.75 17.84 -7.05
N ARG A 297 -21.50 17.35 -7.17
CA ARG A 297 -21.13 16.36 -8.18
C ARG A 297 -21.40 14.91 -7.76
N LEU A 298 -21.31 14.59 -6.47
CA LEU A 298 -21.22 13.20 -5.98
C LEU A 298 -22.43 12.73 -5.17
N VAL A 299 -23.35 13.62 -4.80
CA VAL A 299 -24.58 13.35 -4.05
C VAL A 299 -25.79 13.79 -4.88
#